data_AF-A0A1C4RHX6-F1
#
_entry.id   AF-A0A1C4RHX6-F1
#
_cell.length_a   1.000
_cell.length_b   1.000
_cell.length_c   1.000
_cell.angle_alpha   90.00
_cell.angle_beta   90.00
_cell.angle_gamma   90.00
#
_symmetry.space_group_name_H-M   'P 1'
#
loop_
_entity.id
_entity.type
_entity.pdbx_description
1 polymer ?
#
loop_
_entity_poly.entity_id
_entity_poly.type
_entity_poly.pdbx_seq_one_letter_code
_entity_poly.pdbx_strand_id
1 'polypeptide(L)'
;PGVTALPTPVFTEEDYAPLKPAERPRAIVPEWMGRVGEVLSKAGQLGWTCTVGSQPWWLYVAEAGLESAAAMRFKHDGQVRIGHRTLDDPNDMLVGFPSHDPDAQSLHMRFRYDEDDPRQMCELLVLSRTGRAQLGFLVRDATEAFLMLRMVSVPLPPALRRAMRDKALRQLDTMTGGDLRKLADLVAPEPGIRPTADEATEERELFDDGLFPREDTLF
;
A
#
# COMPACT_ATOMS: atom_id res chain seq x y z
N PRO A 1 -32.27 -12.78 8.59
CA PRO A 1 -31.28 -13.78 9.07
C PRO A 1 -29.96 -13.59 8.31
N GLY A 2 -29.13 -12.65 8.73
CA GLY A 2 -28.18 -12.89 9.82
C GLY A 2 -26.88 -13.42 9.21
N VAL A 3 -26.21 -12.59 8.40
CA VAL A 3 -24.84 -12.88 7.93
C VAL A 3 -23.96 -12.70 9.16
N THR A 4 -23.71 -13.78 9.89
CA THR A 4 -22.67 -13.81 10.92
C THR A 4 -21.35 -13.56 10.22
N ALA A 5 -20.80 -12.36 10.38
CA ALA A 5 -19.41 -12.08 10.10
C ALA A 5 -18.59 -13.19 10.76
N LEU A 6 -17.79 -13.90 9.97
CA LEU A 6 -16.82 -14.85 10.51
C LEU A 6 -15.97 -14.07 11.53
N PRO A 7 -15.75 -14.60 12.74
CA PRO A 7 -15.01 -13.88 13.77
C PRO A 7 -13.62 -13.56 13.22
N THR A 8 -13.34 -12.26 13.08
CA THR A 8 -12.01 -11.73 12.78
C THR A 8 -11.03 -12.43 13.71
N PRO A 9 -10.01 -13.14 13.21
CA PRO A 9 -9.08 -13.85 14.08
C PRO A 9 -8.39 -12.83 15.00
N VAL A 10 -8.82 -12.84 16.27
CA VAL A 10 -8.18 -12.08 17.32
C VAL A 10 -6.88 -12.79 17.59
N PHE A 11 -5.77 -12.18 17.18
CA PHE A 11 -4.46 -12.66 17.55
C PHE A 11 -4.37 -12.83 19.06
N THR A 12 -4.12 -14.06 19.48
CA THR A 12 -4.01 -14.44 20.88
C THR A 12 -2.56 -14.28 21.34
N GLU A 13 -2.32 -14.26 22.66
CA GLU A 13 -0.96 -14.31 23.23
C GLU A 13 -0.14 -15.51 22.71
N GLU A 14 -0.79 -16.59 22.29
CA GLU A 14 -0.17 -17.80 21.73
C GLU A 14 0.40 -17.57 20.33
N ASP A 15 -0.27 -16.78 19.50
CA ASP A 15 0.21 -16.40 18.16
C ASP A 15 1.46 -15.50 18.24
N TYR A 16 1.61 -14.80 19.37
CA TYR A 16 2.77 -13.96 19.68
C TYR A 16 3.87 -14.69 20.48
N ALA A 17 3.67 -15.95 20.86
CA ALA A 17 4.65 -16.75 21.61
C ALA A 17 6.04 -16.86 20.94
N PRO A 18 6.17 -16.94 19.59
CA PRO A 18 7.48 -16.97 18.95
C PRO A 18 8.16 -15.59 18.82
N LEU A 19 7.48 -14.50 19.20
CA LEU A 19 8.00 -13.14 19.07
C LEU A 19 8.57 -12.63 20.40
N LYS A 20 9.65 -11.84 20.32
CA LYS A 20 10.15 -11.15 21.50
C LYS A 20 9.11 -10.12 21.97
N PRO A 21 9.04 -9.79 23.27
CA PRO A 21 8.11 -8.78 23.77
C PRO A 21 8.20 -7.42 23.05
N ALA A 22 9.37 -7.04 22.53
CA ALA A 22 9.57 -5.83 21.74
C ALA A 22 9.02 -5.89 20.30
N GLU A 23 8.68 -7.09 19.83
CA GLU A 23 8.19 -7.38 18.48
C GLU A 23 6.67 -7.62 18.46
N ARG A 24 6.01 -7.63 19.63
CA ARG A 24 4.55 -7.77 19.74
C ARG A 24 3.87 -6.47 19.29
N PRO A 25 2.74 -6.53 18.56
CA PRO A 25 1.94 -5.36 18.24
C PRO A 25 1.45 -4.71 19.54
N ARG A 26 1.94 -3.50 19.80
CA ARG A 26 1.73 -2.81 21.09
C ARG A 26 1.14 -1.42 20.96
N ALA A 27 0.97 -0.91 19.75
CA ALA A 27 0.59 0.47 19.51
C ALA A 27 -0.72 0.54 18.73
N ILE A 28 -1.74 1.12 19.38
CA ILE A 28 -2.84 1.79 18.68
C ILE A 28 -2.19 2.77 17.70
N VAL A 29 -2.57 2.68 16.43
CA VAL A 29 -1.97 3.56 15.42
C VAL A 29 -2.46 4.99 15.58
N PRO A 30 -1.63 5.98 15.20
CA PRO A 30 -2.11 7.36 15.08
C PRO A 30 -3.38 7.45 14.25
N GLU A 31 -4.29 8.35 14.61
CA GLU A 31 -5.61 8.50 13.98
C GLU A 31 -5.56 8.58 12.45
N TRP A 32 -4.51 9.23 11.90
CA TRP A 32 -4.33 9.36 10.46
C TRP A 32 -4.14 8.02 9.73
N MET A 33 -3.57 7.00 10.39
CA MET A 33 -3.45 5.64 9.85
C MET A 33 -4.78 4.87 9.94
N GLY A 34 -5.68 5.26 10.86
CA GLY A 34 -7.01 4.66 10.98
C GLY A 34 -7.90 4.91 9.75
N ARG A 35 -7.57 5.93 8.93
CA ARG A 35 -8.26 6.22 7.67
C ARG A 35 -8.08 5.16 6.60
N VAL A 36 -7.07 4.28 6.74
CA VAL A 36 -6.86 3.14 5.82
C VAL A 36 -8.08 2.21 5.83
N GLY A 37 -8.81 2.12 6.95
CA GLY A 37 -10.01 1.28 7.06
C GLY A 37 -11.18 1.67 6.17
N GLU A 38 -11.30 2.95 5.82
CA GLU A 38 -12.34 3.46 4.92
C GLU A 38 -12.06 3.12 3.46
N VAL A 39 -10.79 2.92 3.09
CA VAL A 39 -10.35 2.59 1.72
C VAL A 39 -10.45 1.08 1.45
N LEU A 40 -10.06 0.25 2.43
CA LEU A 40 -10.17 -1.21 2.35
C LEU A 40 -11.58 -1.72 2.08
N SER A 41 -12.60 -1.04 2.62
CA SER A 41 -13.99 -1.47 2.48
C SER A 41 -14.58 -1.18 1.10
N LYS A 42 -13.90 -0.38 0.27
CA LYS A 42 -14.42 0.13 -1.00
C LYS A 42 -13.64 -0.29 -2.24
N ALA A 43 -12.34 -0.57 -2.14
CA ALA A 43 -11.44 -0.65 -3.32
C ALA A 43 -10.86 -2.03 -3.66
N GLY A 44 -11.25 -3.10 -2.95
CA GLY A 44 -10.54 -4.38 -3.02
C GLY A 44 -9.16 -4.31 -2.34
N GLN A 45 -8.45 -5.45 -2.25
CA GLN A 45 -7.19 -5.62 -1.50
C GLN A 45 -5.99 -4.84 -2.09
N LEU A 46 -6.09 -3.50 -2.13
CA LEU A 46 -4.99 -2.60 -2.43
C LEU A 46 -4.45 -2.03 -1.12
N GLY A 47 -3.13 -1.92 -1.04
CA GLY A 47 -2.46 -1.14 -0.01
C GLY A 47 -2.64 0.36 -0.26
N TRP A 48 -2.71 1.13 0.82
CA TRP A 48 -2.88 2.58 0.78
C TRP A 48 -1.53 3.29 0.75
N THR A 49 -1.41 4.35 -0.05
CA THR A 49 -0.20 5.16 -0.15
C THR A 49 -0.45 6.57 0.35
N CYS A 50 0.52 7.15 1.05
CA CYS A 50 0.49 8.57 1.40
C CYS A 50 1.88 9.13 1.68
N THR A 51 1.94 10.43 1.95
CA THR A 51 3.14 11.08 2.51
C THR A 51 2.83 11.83 3.81
N VAL A 52 3.60 11.55 4.87
CA VAL A 52 3.50 12.27 6.15
C VAL A 52 4.86 12.91 6.46
N GLY A 53 4.91 14.24 6.59
CA GLY A 53 6.16 14.94 6.90
C GLY A 53 7.29 14.69 5.89
N SER A 54 6.96 14.55 4.60
CA SER A 54 7.89 14.15 3.52
C SER A 54 8.40 12.70 3.58
N GLN A 55 7.86 11.87 4.47
CA GLN A 55 8.12 10.44 4.51
C GLN A 55 6.99 9.71 3.77
N PRO A 56 7.27 9.00 2.66
CA PRO A 56 6.30 8.13 2.03
C PRO A 56 5.94 6.95 2.93
N TRP A 57 4.66 6.63 2.98
CA TRP A 57 4.09 5.49 3.69
C TRP A 57 3.29 4.62 2.74
N TRP A 58 3.44 3.32 2.94
CA TRP A 58 2.65 2.26 2.35
C TRP A 58 1.98 1.54 3.50
N LEU A 59 0.65 1.57 3.56
CA LEU A 59 -0.11 0.92 4.63
C LEU A 59 -0.88 -0.24 4.03
N TYR A 60 -0.71 -1.42 4.61
CA TYR A 60 -1.34 -2.64 4.16
C TYR A 60 -2.02 -3.30 5.34
N VAL A 61 -3.27 -3.73 5.15
CA VAL A 61 -4.03 -4.36 6.22
C VAL A 61 -4.03 -5.85 5.98
N ALA A 62 -3.31 -6.56 6.85
CA ALA A 62 -3.22 -8.01 6.76
C ALA A 62 -4.49 -8.64 7.33
N GLU A 63 -5.09 -9.56 6.58
CA GLU A 63 -6.12 -10.43 7.11
C GLU A 63 -5.52 -11.43 8.09
N ALA A 64 -6.26 -11.75 9.14
CA ALA A 64 -5.70 -12.59 10.17
C ALA A 64 -5.62 -14.06 9.73
N GLY A 65 -4.57 -14.75 10.17
CA GLY A 65 -4.24 -16.11 9.72
C GLY A 65 -2.83 -16.16 9.10
N LEU A 66 -2.70 -16.84 7.96
CA LEU A 66 -1.40 -17.03 7.30
C LEU A 66 -0.77 -15.71 6.84
N GLU A 67 -1.58 -14.79 6.33
CA GLU A 67 -1.12 -13.50 5.82
C GLU A 67 -0.55 -12.62 6.92
N SER A 68 -1.25 -12.49 8.03
CA SER A 68 -0.78 -11.71 9.18
C SER A 68 0.42 -12.36 9.89
N ALA A 69 0.51 -13.70 9.90
CA ALA A 69 1.71 -14.40 10.34
C ALA A 69 2.91 -14.16 9.40
N ALA A 70 2.68 -14.09 8.08
CA ALA A 70 3.69 -13.74 7.09
C ALA A 70 4.11 -12.26 7.25
N ALA A 71 3.17 -11.33 7.44
CA ALA A 71 3.46 -9.92 7.71
C ALA A 71 4.36 -9.73 8.95
N MET A 72 4.17 -10.55 9.99
CA MET A 72 5.07 -10.58 11.15
C MET A 72 6.48 -11.07 10.84
N ARG A 73 6.62 -11.96 9.86
CA ARG A 73 7.92 -12.47 9.40
C ARG A 73 8.58 -11.55 8.37
N PHE A 74 7.88 -10.55 7.85
CA PHE A 74 8.44 -9.52 6.98
C PHE A 74 9.48 -8.69 7.78
N LYS A 75 10.78 -8.85 7.51
CA LYS A 75 11.87 -8.29 8.34
C LYS A 75 12.34 -6.91 7.86
N HIS A 76 12.92 -6.15 8.80
CA HIS A 76 13.31 -4.74 8.64
C HIS A 76 14.45 -4.48 7.63
N ASP A 77 15.26 -5.48 7.29
CA ASP A 77 16.55 -5.28 6.60
C ASP A 77 16.65 -5.92 5.20
N GLY A 78 15.55 -5.92 4.45
CA GLY A 78 15.63 -6.00 3.00
C GLY A 78 16.01 -7.38 2.45
N GLN A 79 15.00 -8.22 2.29
CA GLN A 79 14.82 -8.89 1.02
C GLN A 79 13.34 -8.73 0.67
N VAL A 80 13.04 -7.62 0.00
CA VAL A 80 11.70 -7.37 -0.50
C VAL A 80 11.77 -7.51 -2.01
N ARG A 81 10.86 -8.28 -2.58
CA ARG A 81 10.66 -8.27 -4.02
C ARG A 81 9.73 -7.11 -4.34
N ILE A 82 10.20 -6.21 -5.20
CA ILE A 82 9.37 -5.17 -5.80
C ILE A 82 9.27 -5.50 -7.28
N GLY A 83 8.05 -5.70 -7.75
CA GLY A 83 7.71 -5.83 -9.15
C GLY A 83 6.68 -4.77 -9.55
N HIS A 84 6.32 -4.79 -10.81
CA HIS A 84 5.23 -4.01 -11.40
C HIS A 84 4.44 -4.93 -12.33
N ARG A 85 3.16 -4.63 -12.54
CA ARG A 85 2.30 -5.47 -13.40
C ARG A 85 2.74 -5.44 -14.87
N THR A 86 3.24 -4.29 -15.31
CA THR A 86 3.76 -4.02 -16.65
C THR A 86 5.04 -3.20 -16.48
N LEU A 87 6.01 -3.37 -17.39
CA LEU A 87 7.25 -2.56 -17.39
C LEU A 87 6.99 -1.05 -17.54
N ASP A 88 5.81 -0.70 -18.04
CA ASP A 88 5.44 0.65 -18.42
C ASP A 88 4.77 1.46 -17.28
N ASP A 89 4.37 0.80 -16.19
CA ASP A 89 3.60 1.43 -15.10
C ASP A 89 4.34 1.43 -13.75
N PRO A 90 5.37 2.28 -13.59
CA PRO A 90 6.16 2.37 -12.35
C PRO A 90 5.36 2.94 -11.16
N ASN A 91 4.12 3.39 -11.39
CA ASN A 91 3.17 3.84 -10.39
C ASN A 91 2.29 2.70 -9.82
N ASP A 92 2.34 1.49 -10.37
CA ASP A 92 1.59 0.32 -9.90
C ASP A 92 2.54 -0.81 -9.47
N MET A 93 2.81 -0.90 -8.17
CA MET A 93 3.82 -1.78 -7.60
C MET A 93 3.22 -2.97 -6.90
N LEU A 94 3.91 -4.11 -7.06
CA LEU A 94 3.71 -5.31 -6.27
C LEU A 94 4.89 -5.49 -5.33
N VAL A 95 4.59 -5.65 -4.05
CA VAL A 95 5.57 -5.79 -2.98
C VAL A 95 5.29 -7.10 -2.28
N GLY A 96 6.34 -7.89 -2.05
CA GLY A 96 6.20 -9.17 -1.38
C GLY A 96 7.53 -9.74 -0.95
N PHE A 97 7.49 -10.98 -0.48
CA PHE A 97 8.71 -11.72 -0.18
C PHE A 97 9.48 -12.10 -1.47
N PRO A 98 10.78 -12.37 -1.36
CA PRO A 98 11.56 -12.95 -2.45
C PRO A 98 10.98 -14.30 -2.89
N SER A 99 11.20 -14.69 -4.15
CA SER A 99 10.65 -15.94 -4.69
C SER A 99 11.15 -17.21 -4.00
N HIS A 100 12.29 -17.15 -3.31
CA HIS A 100 12.86 -18.26 -2.54
C HIS A 100 12.38 -18.34 -1.10
N ASP A 101 11.58 -17.37 -0.65
CA ASP A 101 11.04 -17.35 0.71
C ASP A 101 9.84 -18.30 0.82
N PRO A 102 9.72 -19.09 1.91
CA PRO A 102 8.55 -19.96 2.12
C PRO A 102 7.22 -19.19 2.16
N ASP A 103 7.22 -17.92 2.56
CA ASP A 103 6.03 -17.07 2.63
C ASP A 103 5.77 -16.30 1.32
N ALA A 104 6.51 -16.56 0.24
CA ALA A 104 6.38 -15.87 -1.04
C ALA A 104 4.96 -15.87 -1.60
N GLN A 105 4.19 -16.93 -1.38
CA GLN A 105 2.80 -17.02 -1.85
C GLN A 105 1.78 -16.50 -0.83
N SER A 106 2.20 -16.30 0.42
CA SER A 106 1.31 -15.98 1.53
C SER A 106 1.04 -14.49 1.68
N LEU A 107 1.83 -13.63 1.04
CA LEU A 107 1.68 -12.18 1.16
C LEU A 107 2.17 -11.45 -0.10
N HIS A 108 1.22 -10.87 -0.83
CA HIS A 108 1.47 -9.97 -1.95
C HIS A 108 0.66 -8.69 -1.73
N MET A 109 1.34 -7.55 -1.79
CA MET A 109 0.74 -6.25 -1.54
C MET A 109 0.83 -5.43 -2.81
N ARG A 110 -0.28 -4.82 -3.23
CA ARG A 110 -0.30 -3.90 -4.37
C ARG A 110 -0.43 -2.47 -3.89
N PHE A 111 0.46 -1.59 -4.35
CA PHE A 111 0.42 -0.16 -4.07
C PHE A 111 0.37 0.59 -5.40
N ARG A 112 -0.71 1.33 -5.62
CA ARG A 112 -0.92 2.09 -6.85
C ARG A 112 -1.04 3.57 -6.53
N TYR A 113 -0.26 4.37 -7.23
CA TYR A 113 -0.44 5.81 -7.32
C TYR A 113 -1.28 6.11 -8.56
N ASP A 114 -2.42 6.78 -8.35
CA ASP A 114 -3.30 7.22 -9.42
C ASP A 114 -2.59 8.27 -10.29
N GLU A 115 -2.48 7.96 -11.58
CA GLU A 115 -1.82 8.83 -12.53
C GLU A 115 -2.66 10.05 -12.90
N ASP A 116 -3.97 10.02 -12.66
CA ASP A 116 -4.84 11.17 -12.90
C ASP A 116 -4.97 12.07 -11.65
N ASP A 117 -4.38 11.68 -10.52
CA ASP A 117 -4.34 12.47 -9.30
C ASP A 117 -2.99 13.24 -9.18
N PRO A 118 -3.00 14.58 -9.30
CA PRO A 118 -1.79 15.39 -9.20
C PRO A 118 -1.12 15.28 -7.82
N ARG A 119 -1.88 15.01 -6.74
CA ARG A 119 -1.33 14.79 -5.40
C ARG A 119 -0.54 13.50 -5.37
N GLN A 120 -1.10 12.41 -5.89
CA GLN A 120 -0.42 11.10 -5.90
C GLN A 120 0.80 11.11 -6.83
N MET A 121 0.78 11.86 -7.94
CA MET A 121 1.97 12.07 -8.74
C MET A 121 3.05 12.89 -8.00
N CYS A 122 2.67 13.87 -7.18
CA CYS A 122 3.62 14.57 -6.31
C CYS A 122 4.18 13.63 -5.22
N GLU A 123 3.37 12.76 -4.63
CA GLU A 123 3.84 11.75 -3.69
C GLU A 123 4.81 10.76 -4.35
N LEU A 124 4.53 10.35 -5.59
CA LEU A 124 5.42 9.48 -6.38
C LEU A 124 6.77 10.16 -6.64
N LEU A 125 6.81 11.48 -6.84
CA LEU A 125 8.06 12.25 -6.91
C LEU A 125 8.80 12.25 -5.56
N VAL A 126 8.11 12.45 -4.44
CA VAL A 126 8.73 12.38 -3.11
C VAL A 126 9.33 11.00 -2.89
N LEU A 127 8.58 9.94 -3.21
CA LEU A 127 9.03 8.55 -3.10
C LEU A 127 10.26 8.26 -3.98
N SER A 128 10.26 8.71 -5.23
CA SER A 128 11.41 8.55 -6.14
C SER A 128 12.68 9.20 -5.58
N ARG A 129 12.52 10.36 -4.92
CA ARG A 129 13.60 11.14 -4.33
C ARG A 129 14.13 10.50 -3.05
N THR A 130 13.25 10.17 -2.10
CA THR A 130 13.65 9.54 -0.82
C THR A 130 14.24 8.15 -1.06
N GLY A 131 13.75 7.44 -2.08
CA GLY A 131 14.18 6.09 -2.43
C GLY A 131 13.78 5.03 -1.41
N ARG A 132 12.82 5.35 -0.53
CA ARG A 132 12.27 4.42 0.45
C ARG A 132 10.86 4.80 0.87
N ALA A 133 10.06 3.77 1.12
CA ALA A 133 8.77 3.88 1.79
C ALA A 133 8.85 3.26 3.19
N GLN A 134 8.04 3.77 4.12
CA GLN A 134 7.73 3.04 5.36
C GLN A 134 6.50 2.18 5.10
N LEU A 135 6.68 0.86 5.09
CA LEU A 135 5.60 -0.12 4.98
C LEU A 135 5.06 -0.43 6.37
N GLY A 136 3.83 -0.03 6.66
CA GLY A 136 3.10 -0.40 7.87
C GLY A 136 2.11 -1.51 7.61
N PHE A 137 2.25 -2.61 8.34
CA PHE A 137 1.27 -3.68 8.41
C PHE A 137 0.27 -3.36 9.53
N LEU A 138 -1.00 -3.28 9.18
CA LEU A 138 -2.09 -3.06 10.12
C LEU A 138 -2.91 -4.33 10.26
N VAL A 139 -3.50 -4.52 11.42
CA VAL A 139 -4.50 -5.56 11.68
C VAL A 139 -5.69 -4.94 12.40
N ARG A 140 -6.89 -5.48 12.16
CA ARG A 140 -8.08 -5.08 12.92
C ARG A 140 -8.18 -5.90 14.20
N ASP A 141 -8.48 -5.25 15.31
CA ASP A 141 -8.79 -5.92 16.56
C ASP A 141 -10.29 -6.19 16.72
N ALA A 142 -10.68 -6.83 17.83
CA ALA A 142 -12.08 -7.17 18.13
C ALA A 142 -13.00 -5.93 18.31
N THR A 143 -12.43 -4.74 18.44
CA THR A 143 -13.16 -3.47 18.54
C THR A 143 -13.26 -2.74 17.21
N GLU A 144 -12.84 -3.38 16.11
CA GLU A 144 -12.66 -2.80 14.77
C GLU A 144 -11.60 -1.70 14.70
N ALA A 145 -10.77 -1.54 15.74
CA ALA A 145 -9.66 -0.60 15.73
C ALA A 145 -8.45 -1.19 14.97
N PHE A 146 -7.68 -0.31 14.32
CA PHE A 146 -6.43 -0.71 13.67
C PHE A 146 -5.27 -0.69 14.66
N LEU A 147 -4.49 -1.76 14.66
CA LEU A 147 -3.24 -1.89 15.41
C LEU A 147 -2.08 -2.05 14.44
N MET A 148 -0.92 -1.46 14.77
CA MET A 148 0.30 -1.68 14.00
C MET A 148 0.86 -3.06 14.33
N LEU A 149 0.83 -3.95 13.35
CA LEU A 149 1.44 -5.26 13.41
C LEU A 149 2.96 -5.15 13.32
N ARG A 150 3.44 -4.45 12.29
CA ARG A 150 4.87 -4.25 12.04
C ARG A 150 5.10 -3.09 11.09
N MET A 151 6.25 -2.41 11.21
CA MET A 151 6.68 -1.35 10.30
C MET A 151 8.04 -1.70 9.70
N VAL A 152 8.18 -1.67 8.37
CA VAL A 152 9.42 -2.01 7.67
C VAL A 152 9.83 -0.87 6.73
N SER A 153 11.12 -0.56 6.66
CA SER A 153 11.63 0.37 5.66
C SER A 153 11.91 -0.40 4.37
N VAL A 154 11.21 -0.05 3.30
CA VAL A 154 11.34 -0.71 1.99
C VAL A 154 12.20 0.17 1.08
N PRO A 155 13.43 -0.26 0.73
CA PRO A 155 14.27 0.47 -0.22
C PRO A 155 13.76 0.27 -1.65
N LEU A 156 13.74 1.36 -2.43
CA LEU A 156 13.41 1.30 -3.85
C LEU A 156 14.67 1.13 -4.72
N PRO A 157 14.65 0.20 -5.68
CA PRO A 157 15.72 0.06 -6.67
C PRO A 157 15.99 1.37 -7.43
N PRO A 158 17.27 1.72 -7.72
CA PRO A 158 17.59 2.95 -8.44
C PRO A 158 16.91 3.10 -9.80
N ALA A 159 16.73 2.00 -10.55
CA ALA A 159 16.06 2.02 -11.84
C ALA A 159 14.58 2.38 -11.69
N LEU A 160 13.88 1.73 -10.74
CA LEU A 160 12.48 2.01 -10.45
C LEU A 160 12.27 3.47 -10.01
N ARG A 161 13.17 4.01 -9.17
CA ARG A 161 13.12 5.42 -8.76
C ARG A 161 13.19 6.37 -9.96
N ARG A 162 14.03 6.09 -10.96
CA ARG A 162 14.11 6.91 -12.18
C ARG A 162 12.82 6.81 -12.98
N ALA A 163 12.33 5.59 -13.20
CA ALA A 163 11.07 5.36 -13.93
C ALA A 163 9.88 6.09 -13.28
N MET A 164 9.73 5.97 -11.95
CA MET A 164 8.72 6.69 -11.17
C MET A 164 8.81 8.20 -11.34
N ARG A 165 10.03 8.75 -11.25
CA ARG A 165 10.26 10.18 -11.44
C ARG A 165 9.83 10.62 -12.83
N ASP A 166 10.24 9.89 -13.85
CA ASP A 166 9.98 10.27 -15.24
C ASP A 166 8.48 10.16 -15.57
N LYS A 167 7.79 9.12 -15.08
CA LYS A 167 6.32 8.97 -15.19
C LYS A 167 5.62 10.15 -14.51
N ALA A 168 5.93 10.42 -13.24
CA ALA A 168 5.29 11.49 -12.49
C ALA A 168 5.51 12.87 -13.12
N LEU A 169 6.72 13.17 -13.59
CA LEU A 169 7.00 14.44 -14.28
C LEU A 169 6.21 14.58 -15.58
N ARG A 170 6.17 13.53 -16.43
CA ARG A 170 5.38 13.57 -17.68
C ARG A 170 3.89 13.78 -17.41
N GLN A 171 3.37 13.11 -16.39
CA GLN A 171 1.96 13.17 -16.07
C GLN A 171 1.56 14.54 -15.50
N LEU A 172 2.36 15.09 -14.58
CA LEU A 172 2.16 16.45 -14.07
C LEU A 172 2.31 17.52 -15.17
N ASP A 173 3.27 17.34 -16.08
CA ASP A 173 3.42 18.23 -17.24
C ASP A 173 2.18 18.19 -18.14
N THR A 174 1.62 17.00 -18.37
CA THR A 174 0.37 16.80 -19.13
C THR A 174 -0.82 17.49 -18.46
N MET A 175 -1.00 17.32 -17.14
CA MET A 175 -2.08 17.95 -16.37
C MET A 175 -2.01 19.48 -16.36
N THR A 176 -0.79 20.02 -16.32
CA THR A 176 -0.56 21.47 -16.19
C THR A 176 -0.38 22.17 -17.54
N GLY A 177 -0.12 21.41 -18.61
CA GLY A 177 0.37 21.95 -19.88
C GLY A 177 1.71 22.69 -19.71
N GLY A 178 2.58 22.21 -18.81
CA GLY A 178 3.86 22.82 -18.47
C GLY A 178 3.81 24.06 -17.56
N ASP A 179 2.63 24.45 -17.06
CA ASP A 179 2.49 25.59 -16.15
C ASP A 179 2.46 25.16 -14.68
N LEU A 180 3.60 25.28 -14.00
CA LEU A 180 3.75 24.97 -12.58
C LEU A 180 2.78 25.73 -11.65
N ARG A 181 2.22 26.87 -12.07
CA ARG A 181 1.24 27.60 -11.24
C ARG A 181 -0.05 26.81 -11.11
N LYS A 182 -0.47 26.14 -12.18
CA LYS A 182 -1.65 25.27 -12.17
C LYS A 182 -1.47 24.08 -11.24
N LEU A 183 -0.23 23.62 -11.04
CA LEU A 183 0.04 22.56 -10.06
C LEU A 183 -0.32 22.99 -8.64
N ALA A 184 -0.04 24.25 -8.27
CA ALA A 184 -0.40 24.76 -6.96
C ALA A 184 -1.92 24.76 -6.76
N ASP A 185 -2.69 25.12 -7.80
CA ASP A 185 -4.14 25.09 -7.78
C ASP A 185 -4.70 23.66 -7.69
N LEU A 186 -4.09 22.71 -8.41
CA LEU A 186 -4.48 21.30 -8.43
C LEU A 186 -4.20 20.57 -7.09
N VAL A 187 -3.15 20.97 -6.38
CA VAL A 187 -2.73 20.34 -5.11
C VAL A 187 -3.26 21.10 -3.89
N ALA A 188 -3.79 22.32 -4.09
CA ALA A 188 -4.41 23.09 -3.02
C ALA A 188 -5.52 22.27 -2.35
N PRO A 189 -5.52 22.14 -1.00
CA PRO A 189 -6.59 21.43 -0.30
C PRO A 189 -7.94 22.00 -0.72
N GLU A 190 -8.85 21.15 -1.20
CA GLU A 190 -10.16 21.62 -1.65
C GLU A 190 -10.86 22.36 -0.50
N PRO A 191 -11.34 23.60 -0.73
CA PRO A 191 -12.10 24.32 0.26
C PRO A 191 -13.47 23.64 0.46
N GLY A 192 -13.57 22.71 1.40
CA GLY A 192 -14.83 22.33 2.03
C GLY A 192 -15.69 21.27 1.34
N ILE A 193 -15.14 20.10 0.99
CA ILE A 193 -15.96 18.96 0.59
C ILE A 193 -16.74 18.41 1.80
N ARG A 194 -18.05 18.66 1.81
CA ARG A 194 -19.05 17.80 2.48
C ARG A 194 -19.20 16.52 1.63
N PRO A 195 -19.38 15.34 2.25
CA PRO A 195 -19.49 14.09 1.51
C PRO A 195 -20.72 14.13 0.58
N THR A 196 -20.49 14.15 -0.73
CA THR A 196 -21.51 13.85 -1.73
C THR A 196 -21.67 12.34 -1.80
N ALA A 197 -22.90 11.90 -1.58
CA ALA A 197 -23.32 10.52 -1.74
C ALA A 197 -23.40 10.15 -3.23
N ASP A 198 -23.07 8.88 -3.52
CA ASP A 198 -23.31 8.09 -4.73
C ASP A 198 -22.76 8.60 -6.07
N GLU A 199 -21.88 7.80 -6.66
CA GLU A 199 -22.26 6.98 -7.83
C GLU A 199 -21.39 5.72 -7.84
N ALA A 200 -22.02 4.59 -7.57
CA ALA A 200 -21.42 3.27 -7.76
C ALA A 200 -21.35 2.98 -9.25
N THR A 201 -20.15 3.02 -9.83
CA THR A 201 -19.92 2.43 -11.14
C THR A 201 -19.58 0.96 -10.94
N GLU A 202 -20.50 0.10 -11.38
CA GLU A 202 -20.30 -1.34 -11.47
C GLU A 202 -19.18 -1.65 -12.48
N GLU A 203 -18.06 -2.19 -12.02
CA GLU A 203 -17.20 -3.05 -12.83
C GLU A 203 -16.98 -4.37 -12.08
N ARG A 204 -17.89 -5.32 -12.36
CA ARG A 204 -17.66 -6.76 -12.24
C ARG A 204 -17.08 -7.24 -13.56
N GLU A 205 -16.24 -8.28 -13.48
CA GLU A 205 -15.45 -8.94 -14.54
C GLU A 205 -14.05 -8.30 -14.70
N LEU A 206 -12.90 -8.97 -14.62
CA LEU A 206 -12.55 -10.39 -14.60
C LEU A 206 -11.45 -10.62 -13.54
N PHE A 207 -11.69 -11.56 -12.63
CA PHE A 207 -10.59 -12.35 -12.06
C PHE A 207 -10.15 -13.30 -13.17
N ASP A 208 -8.96 -13.08 -13.72
CA ASP A 208 -8.31 -14.11 -14.53
C ASP A 208 -7.23 -14.78 -13.69
N ASP A 209 -7.44 -16.08 -13.53
CA ASP A 209 -6.59 -17.04 -12.86
C ASP A 209 -5.24 -17.09 -13.59
N GLY A 210 -4.31 -16.28 -13.11
CA GLY A 210 -3.02 -16.19 -13.76
C GLY A 210 -1.94 -15.62 -12.85
N LEU A 211 -1.19 -16.47 -12.17
CA LEU A 211 0.08 -16.88 -12.74
C LEU A 211 1.15 -15.78 -12.61
N PHE A 212 2.07 -15.90 -11.65
CA PHE A 212 3.47 -15.56 -11.96
C PHE A 212 4.22 -16.79 -12.52
N PRO A 213 4.12 -17.08 -13.82
CA PRO A 213 5.12 -17.75 -14.61
C PRO A 213 5.53 -16.85 -15.78
N ARG A 214 6.78 -16.42 -15.63
CA ARG A 214 7.91 -16.69 -16.53
C ARG A 214 8.19 -15.82 -17.74
N GLU A 215 7.35 -14.92 -18.24
CA GLU A 215 7.79 -14.09 -19.38
C GLU A 215 7.88 -12.57 -19.13
N ASP A 216 7.14 -11.97 -18.18
CA ASP A 216 7.03 -10.50 -18.12
C ASP A 216 7.56 -9.79 -16.85
N THR A 217 8.46 -10.41 -16.10
CA THR A 217 9.26 -9.66 -15.09
C THR A 217 10.70 -9.57 -15.55
N LEU A 218 11.01 -8.54 -16.35
CA LEU A 218 12.38 -8.21 -16.72
C LEU A 218 13.11 -7.55 -15.54
N PHE A 219 14.33 -8.02 -15.30
CA PHE A 219 15.19 -7.79 -14.13
C PHE A 219 15.73 -6.37 -13.98
#